data_AF-A0A4Q3VJB0-F1
#
_entry.id   AF-A0A4Q3VJB0-F1
#
_cell.length_a   1.000
_cell.length_b   1.000
_cell.length_c   1.000
_cell.angle_alpha   90.00
_cell.angle_beta   90.00
_cell.angle_gamma   90.00
#
_symmetry.space_group_name_H-M   'P 1'
#
loop_
_entity.id
_entity.type
_entity.pdbx_description
1 polymer ?
#
loop_
_entity_poly.entity_id
_entity_poly.type
_entity_poly.pdbx_seq_one_letter_code
_entity_poly.pdbx_strand_id
1 'polypeptide(L)'
;VWTVDLSARQRDQLARVRQRFSADGVSIARSGARTYPMGEDASCLLGTIREYADKGLVRTGLERKLDGDLTGEAGYISGLTDKRGRFLPGRITGRKERVDGNDVTLTIDGDLQKKAFLAVKEAVTKNKATNGAAIVLDPSTGDILAIANYPSYFPNPVAGQGVGLNAAGLNPAYMSVLEPGSTFKILTLAKALDVGKASMHETINCSGRLQINKSWRIQCDSHHGNRAHGVVDPTKAIAKSCNVAAASWALRVGRTDFLDYVERLGLLRKTKVALPGEAHGLFNYEEYAKPLQLATVGFGQSISCTPMALTGAFGMLGNGGVRMEPRLIAKIGAREVPIEEGELLISEEAAEETMETMEAVI
;
A
#
# COMPACT_ATOMS: atom_id res chain seq x y z
N VAL A 1 4.64 36.45 22.09
CA VAL A 1 3.62 35.91 23.02
C VAL A 1 4.09 34.54 23.44
N TRP A 2 4.20 34.25 24.73
CA TRP A 2 4.61 32.93 25.22
C TRP A 2 3.38 32.02 25.25
N THR A 3 3.38 30.94 24.48
CA THR A 3 2.35 29.90 24.48
C THR A 3 2.86 28.68 25.24
N VAL A 4 2.00 28.11 26.08
CA VAL A 4 2.30 26.91 26.87
C VAL A 4 1.13 25.94 26.71
N ASP A 5 1.44 24.69 26.37
CA ASP A 5 0.43 23.63 26.34
C ASP A 5 -0.01 23.27 27.76
N LEU A 6 -1.32 23.20 27.96
CA LEU A 6 -1.93 22.94 29.26
C LEU A 6 -2.68 21.61 29.22
N SER A 7 -2.39 20.72 30.19
CA SER A 7 -3.26 19.58 30.48
C SER A 7 -4.67 20.04 30.87
N ALA A 8 -5.66 19.15 30.80
CA ALA A 8 -7.03 19.46 31.23
C ALA A 8 -7.06 20.01 32.67
N ARG A 9 -6.29 19.39 33.58
CA ARG A 9 -6.17 19.83 34.98
C ARG A 9 -5.53 21.22 35.12
N GLN A 10 -4.48 21.50 34.35
CA GLN A 10 -3.83 22.83 34.36
C GLN A 10 -4.74 23.91 33.78
N ARG A 11 -5.51 23.62 32.71
CA ARG A 11 -6.53 24.54 32.20
C ARG A 11 -7.57 24.87 33.26
N ASP A 12 -8.09 23.88 33.96
CA ASP A 12 -9.10 24.09 35.00
C ASP A 12 -8.55 24.91 36.18
N GLN A 13 -7.30 24.65 36.57
CA GLN A 13 -6.63 25.44 37.60
C GLN A 13 -6.41 26.88 37.16
N LEU A 14 -5.96 27.10 35.92
CA LEU A 14 -5.73 28.43 35.36
C LEU A 14 -7.05 29.20 35.20
N ALA A 15 -8.12 28.54 34.78
CA ALA A 15 -9.46 29.12 34.70
C ALA A 15 -9.96 29.58 36.08
N ARG A 16 -9.77 28.76 37.13
CA ARG A 16 -10.10 29.13 38.52
C ARG A 16 -9.28 30.32 39.02
N VAL A 17 -7.98 30.34 38.75
CA VAL A 17 -7.10 31.47 39.12
C VAL A 17 -7.53 32.75 38.40
N ARG A 18 -7.84 32.67 37.10
CA ARG A 18 -8.30 33.82 36.32
C ARG A 18 -9.62 34.38 36.86
N GLN A 19 -10.56 33.51 37.25
CA GLN A 19 -11.82 33.92 37.87
C GLN A 19 -11.61 34.55 39.26
N ARG A 20 -10.71 33.98 40.07
CA ARG A 20 -10.46 34.45 41.45
C ARG A 20 -9.72 35.78 41.51
N PHE A 21 -8.77 36.01 40.60
CA PHE A 21 -7.85 37.15 40.67
C PHE A 21 -8.07 38.20 39.58
N SER A 22 -9.12 38.08 38.74
CA SER A 22 -9.38 39.00 37.62
C SER A 22 -8.14 39.23 36.75
N ALA A 23 -7.44 38.14 36.42
CA ALA A 23 -6.16 38.20 35.71
C ALA A 23 -6.37 38.46 34.21
N ASP A 24 -6.43 39.73 33.82
CA ASP A 24 -6.75 40.21 32.46
C ASP A 24 -5.62 40.03 31.42
N GLY A 25 -4.47 39.52 31.84
CA GLY A 25 -3.28 39.28 30.99
C GLY A 25 -3.14 37.85 30.45
N VAL A 26 -4.01 36.93 30.83
CA VAL A 26 -3.92 35.50 30.46
C VAL A 26 -5.14 35.09 29.64
N SER A 27 -4.90 34.60 28.42
CA SER A 27 -5.94 34.04 27.56
C SER A 27 -5.77 32.52 27.46
N ILE A 28 -6.90 31.81 27.40
CA ILE A 28 -6.94 30.37 27.15
C ILE A 28 -7.60 30.20 25.79
N ALA A 29 -6.86 29.66 24.83
CA ALA A 29 -7.40 29.23 23.55
C ALA A 29 -7.48 27.70 23.53
N ARG A 30 -8.48 27.14 22.84
CA ARG A 30 -8.50 25.72 22.54
C ARG A 30 -7.65 25.51 21.28
N SER A 31 -6.62 24.67 21.39
CA SER A 31 -5.90 24.12 20.25
C SER A 31 -6.31 22.65 20.07
N GLY A 32 -6.31 22.19 18.82
CA GLY A 32 -6.43 20.78 18.49
C GLY A 32 -5.04 20.16 18.37
N ALA A 33 -4.85 18.96 18.92
CA ALA A 33 -3.66 18.16 18.70
C ALA A 33 -4.07 16.82 18.10
N ARG A 34 -3.39 16.39 17.03
CA ARG A 34 -3.64 15.08 16.43
C ARG A 34 -2.89 14.02 17.22
N THR A 35 -3.56 12.91 17.53
CA THR A 35 -2.96 11.79 18.27
C THR A 35 -3.03 10.51 17.43
N TYR A 36 -1.95 9.74 17.42
CA TYR A 36 -1.85 8.46 16.70
C TYR A 36 -1.54 7.33 17.70
N PRO A 37 -2.56 6.64 18.23
CA PRO A 37 -2.37 5.62 19.26
C PRO A 37 -1.50 4.43 18.84
N MET A 38 -1.54 4.06 17.55
CA MET A 38 -0.72 2.98 17.00
C MET A 38 0.74 3.37 16.76
N GLY A 39 1.11 4.64 16.96
CA GLY A 39 2.49 5.10 16.81
C GLY A 39 3.09 4.73 15.46
N GLU A 40 4.32 4.22 15.47
CA GLU A 40 5.06 3.85 14.27
C GLU A 40 4.44 2.72 13.43
N ASP A 41 3.56 1.91 14.02
CA ASP A 41 2.99 0.72 13.37
C ASP A 41 2.15 1.05 12.13
N ALA A 42 1.58 2.26 12.08
CA ALA A 42 0.69 2.72 11.00
C ALA A 42 1.08 4.10 10.42
N SER A 43 2.17 4.72 10.89
CA SER A 43 2.53 6.09 10.50
C SER A 43 2.75 6.29 9.01
N CYS A 44 3.41 5.35 8.33
CA CYS A 44 3.67 5.47 6.90
C CYS A 44 2.41 5.34 6.05
N LEU A 45 1.34 4.76 6.60
CA LEU A 45 0.01 4.71 5.98
C LEU A 45 -0.79 5.98 6.29
N LEU A 46 -0.96 6.27 7.58
CA LEU A 46 -1.79 7.38 8.06
C LEU A 46 -1.20 8.73 7.63
N GLY A 47 0.12 8.85 7.68
CA GLY A 47 0.81 10.12 7.54
C GLY A 47 0.80 10.92 8.83
N THR A 48 0.93 12.24 8.69
CA THR A 48 0.94 13.18 9.82
C THR A 48 0.22 14.46 9.48
N ILE A 49 -0.29 15.13 10.51
CA ILE A 49 -0.67 16.54 10.49
C ILE A 49 0.34 17.30 11.35
N ARG A 50 1.01 18.31 10.78
CA ARG A 50 2.01 19.12 11.49
C ARG A 50 1.93 20.57 11.09
N GLU A 51 2.04 21.46 12.05
CA GLU A 51 2.22 22.88 11.80
C GLU A 51 3.71 23.23 11.78
N TYR A 52 4.16 23.87 10.71
CA TYR A 52 5.52 24.37 10.54
C TYR A 52 5.48 25.90 10.52
N ALA A 53 6.46 26.55 11.14
CA ALA A 53 6.51 28.01 11.24
C ALA A 53 6.55 28.72 9.87
N ASP A 54 7.15 28.09 8.86
CA ASP A 54 7.35 28.62 7.50
C ASP A 54 6.30 28.12 6.50
N LYS A 55 5.72 26.93 6.71
CA LYS A 55 4.81 26.25 5.76
C LYS A 55 3.37 26.13 6.23
N GLY A 56 3.08 26.54 7.46
CA GLY A 56 1.77 26.35 8.07
C GLY A 56 1.44 24.86 8.28
N LEU A 57 0.17 24.52 8.20
CA LEU A 57 -0.34 23.16 8.42
C LEU A 57 -0.06 22.25 7.21
N VAL A 58 0.83 21.28 7.39
CA VAL A 58 1.20 20.28 6.40
C VAL A 58 0.59 18.92 6.77
N ARG A 59 0.05 18.25 5.76
CA ARG A 59 -0.53 16.90 5.87
C ARG A 59 0.18 15.92 4.93
N THR A 60 0.34 14.67 5.37
CA THR A 60 0.92 13.58 4.55
C THR A 60 0.06 12.32 4.62
N GLY A 61 0.34 11.31 3.79
CA GLY A 61 -0.37 10.02 3.81
C GLY A 61 -1.89 10.15 3.65
N LEU A 62 -2.65 9.29 4.33
CA LEU A 62 -4.11 9.35 4.36
C LEU A 62 -4.66 10.69 4.88
N GLU A 63 -4.01 11.33 5.85
CA GLU A 63 -4.44 12.64 6.37
C GLU A 63 -4.47 13.70 5.26
N ARG A 64 -3.54 13.61 4.29
CA ARG A 64 -3.56 14.48 3.10
C ARG A 64 -4.62 14.05 2.10
N LYS A 65 -4.77 12.75 1.87
CA LYS A 65 -5.76 12.23 0.91
C LYS A 65 -7.17 12.63 1.29
N LEU A 66 -7.49 12.55 2.57
CA LEU A 66 -8.83 12.70 3.13
C LEU A 66 -9.05 14.08 3.75
N ASP A 67 -8.21 15.07 3.45
CA ASP A 67 -8.26 16.39 4.07
C ASP A 67 -9.64 17.06 3.92
N GLY A 68 -10.26 16.92 2.74
CA GLY A 68 -11.59 17.44 2.46
C GLY A 68 -12.69 16.80 3.29
N ASP A 69 -12.57 15.51 3.61
CA ASP A 69 -13.52 14.81 4.47
C ASP A 69 -13.25 15.08 5.96
N LEU A 70 -11.97 15.20 6.36
CA LEU A 70 -11.53 15.27 7.76
C LEU A 70 -11.58 16.68 8.38
N THR A 71 -11.48 17.75 7.58
CA THR A 71 -11.28 19.11 8.11
C THR A 71 -12.56 19.74 8.69
N GLY A 72 -13.74 19.41 8.15
CA GLY A 72 -15.00 20.04 8.54
C GLY A 72 -15.09 21.53 8.16
N GLU A 73 -15.98 22.27 8.82
CA GLU A 73 -16.13 23.72 8.63
C GLU A 73 -15.80 24.50 9.90
N ALA A 74 -14.93 25.50 9.79
CA ALA A 74 -14.65 26.42 10.88
C ALA A 74 -15.90 27.26 11.22
N GLY A 75 -16.24 27.29 12.51
CA GLY A 75 -17.17 28.26 13.06
C GLY A 75 -16.48 29.61 13.33
N TYR A 76 -17.27 30.62 13.68
CA TYR A 76 -16.73 31.91 14.12
C TYR A 76 -17.57 32.51 15.24
N ILE A 77 -16.94 33.38 16.03
CA ILE A 77 -17.62 34.30 16.94
C ILE A 77 -17.12 35.69 16.58
N SER A 78 -18.02 36.58 16.22
CA SER A 78 -17.74 38.00 15.99
C SER A 78 -18.26 38.84 17.15
N GLY A 79 -17.56 39.92 17.46
CA GLY A 79 -17.87 40.78 18.59
C GLY A 79 -16.95 42.00 18.63
N LEU A 80 -17.21 42.90 19.57
CA LEU A 80 -16.41 44.12 19.72
C LEU A 80 -15.04 43.82 20.36
N THR A 81 -14.00 44.49 19.86
CA THR A 81 -12.68 44.53 20.48
C THR A 81 -12.44 45.86 21.16
N ASP A 82 -11.64 45.90 22.21
CA ASP A 82 -11.14 47.16 22.75
C ASP A 82 -10.12 47.83 21.82
N LYS A 83 -9.68 49.05 22.16
CA LYS A 83 -8.65 49.80 21.41
C LYS A 83 -7.27 49.11 21.33
N ARG A 84 -7.08 47.99 22.03
CA ARG A 84 -5.87 47.16 22.04
C ARG A 84 -6.08 45.82 21.31
N GLY A 85 -7.24 45.64 20.65
CA GLY A 85 -7.57 44.43 19.88
C GLY A 85 -8.08 43.25 20.72
N ARG A 86 -8.39 43.44 22.02
CA ARG A 86 -8.85 42.35 22.88
C ARG A 86 -10.36 42.14 22.73
N PHE A 87 -10.77 40.89 22.49
CA PHE A 87 -12.17 40.50 22.35
C PHE A 87 -12.97 40.74 23.64
N LEU A 88 -14.14 41.38 23.55
CA LEU A 88 -15.04 41.67 24.67
C LEU A 88 -16.16 40.61 24.72
N PRO A 89 -16.10 39.61 25.63
CA PRO A 89 -16.98 38.44 25.61
C PRO A 89 -18.48 38.74 25.76
N GLY A 90 -18.83 39.87 26.39
CA GLY A 90 -20.22 40.28 26.61
C GLY A 90 -20.87 41.03 25.45
N ARG A 91 -20.16 41.23 24.32
CA ARG A 91 -20.67 41.96 23.14
C ARG A 91 -20.44 41.19 21.85
N ILE A 92 -20.95 39.96 21.82
CA ILE A 92 -20.98 39.09 20.64
C ILE A 92 -22.03 39.64 19.66
N THR A 93 -21.63 39.86 18.41
CA THR A 93 -22.48 40.37 17.32
C THR A 93 -22.85 39.30 16.31
N GLY A 94 -22.17 38.15 16.32
CA GLY A 94 -22.48 37.02 15.45
C GLY A 94 -21.77 35.75 15.89
N ARG A 95 -22.37 34.61 15.56
CA ARG A 95 -21.83 33.29 15.85
C ARG A 95 -22.25 32.29 14.77
N LYS A 96 -21.30 31.53 14.26
CA LYS A 96 -21.54 30.31 13.47
C LYS A 96 -20.89 29.16 14.22
N GLU A 97 -21.66 28.12 14.52
CA GLU A 97 -21.08 26.88 15.07
C GLU A 97 -20.15 26.23 14.05
N ARG A 98 -19.11 25.57 14.55
CA ARG A 98 -18.26 24.73 13.71
C ARG A 98 -19.02 23.47 13.32
N VAL A 99 -18.71 22.92 12.14
CA VAL A 99 -19.16 21.60 11.72
C VAL A 99 -17.95 20.68 11.80
N ASP A 100 -18.07 19.58 12.53
CA ASP A 100 -17.00 18.59 12.62
C ASP A 100 -16.79 17.89 11.27
N GLY A 101 -15.53 17.52 11.00
CA GLY A 101 -15.22 16.67 9.84
C GLY A 101 -15.81 15.27 10.00
N ASN A 102 -15.81 14.51 8.90
CA ASN A 102 -16.28 13.14 8.90
C ASN A 102 -15.27 12.21 9.60
N ASP A 103 -15.80 11.28 10.39
CA ASP A 103 -15.01 10.12 10.80
C ASP A 103 -14.75 9.22 9.60
N VAL A 104 -13.56 8.60 9.55
CA VAL A 104 -13.21 7.65 8.49
C VAL A 104 -12.87 6.32 9.12
N THR A 105 -13.53 5.26 8.66
CA THR A 105 -13.23 3.87 9.03
C THR A 105 -12.43 3.23 7.91
N LEU A 106 -11.23 2.75 8.24
CA LEU A 106 -10.40 1.98 7.32
C LEU A 106 -10.80 0.51 7.36
N THR A 107 -10.39 -0.24 6.33
CA THR A 107 -10.48 -1.71 6.29
C THR A 107 -9.41 -2.40 7.15
N ILE A 108 -8.47 -1.63 7.69
CA ILE A 108 -7.33 -2.12 8.46
C ILE A 108 -7.78 -2.77 9.76
N ASP A 109 -7.36 -4.01 9.97
CA ASP A 109 -7.42 -4.68 11.27
C ASP A 109 -6.21 -4.24 12.10
N GLY A 110 -6.47 -3.58 13.23
CA GLY A 110 -5.43 -3.00 14.08
C GLY A 110 -4.46 -4.04 14.68
N ASP A 111 -4.95 -5.22 15.02
CA ASP A 111 -4.13 -6.30 15.58
C ASP A 111 -3.27 -6.94 14.50
N LEU A 112 -3.83 -7.14 13.31
CA LEU A 112 -3.10 -7.66 12.16
C LEU A 112 -2.04 -6.67 11.68
N GLN A 113 -2.38 -5.38 11.60
CA GLN A 113 -1.44 -4.31 11.25
C GLN A 113 -0.22 -4.31 12.18
N LYS A 114 -0.45 -4.39 13.49
CA LYS A 114 0.63 -4.43 14.49
C LYS A 114 1.51 -5.66 14.31
N LYS A 115 0.92 -6.84 14.11
CA LYS A 115 1.67 -8.09 13.86
C LYS A 115 2.50 -8.00 12.59
N ALA A 116 1.91 -7.51 11.49
CA ALA A 116 2.59 -7.31 10.22
C ALA A 116 3.77 -6.34 10.37
N PHE A 117 3.59 -5.22 11.07
CA PHE A 117 4.65 -4.27 11.34
C PHE A 117 5.81 -4.88 12.12
N LEU A 118 5.53 -5.60 13.21
CA LEU A 118 6.57 -6.26 14.02
C LEU A 118 7.35 -7.29 13.19
N ALA A 119 6.67 -8.09 12.37
CA ALA A 119 7.31 -9.07 11.50
C ALA A 119 8.23 -8.42 10.46
N VAL A 120 7.77 -7.35 9.80
CA VAL A 120 8.59 -6.61 8.81
C VAL A 120 9.78 -5.95 9.51
N LYS A 121 9.57 -5.32 10.66
CA LYS A 121 10.63 -4.69 11.45
C LYS A 121 11.71 -5.70 11.85
N GLU A 122 11.30 -6.86 12.37
CA GLU A 122 12.21 -7.95 12.73
C GLU A 122 12.99 -8.44 11.49
N ALA A 123 12.30 -8.73 10.39
CA ALA A 123 12.93 -9.22 9.16
C ALA A 123 13.94 -8.21 8.59
N VAL A 124 13.58 -6.93 8.51
CA VAL A 124 14.49 -5.88 8.01
C VAL A 124 15.71 -5.73 8.93
N THR A 125 15.50 -5.71 10.25
CA THR A 125 16.59 -5.56 11.23
C THR A 125 17.54 -6.76 11.22
N LYS A 126 16.98 -7.98 11.25
CA LYS A 126 17.74 -9.23 11.26
C LYS A 126 18.60 -9.39 10.01
N ASN A 127 18.05 -9.03 8.84
CA ASN A 127 18.74 -9.16 7.55
C ASN A 127 19.56 -7.92 7.17
N LYS A 128 19.57 -6.87 8.01
CA LYS A 128 20.20 -5.57 7.69
C LYS A 128 19.74 -5.02 6.33
N ALA A 129 18.47 -5.23 6.00
CA ALA A 129 17.89 -4.79 4.74
C ALA A 129 17.69 -3.26 4.76
N THR A 130 17.69 -2.64 3.58
CA THR A 130 17.43 -1.20 3.43
C THR A 130 16.00 -0.83 3.81
N ASN A 131 15.03 -1.67 3.42
CA ASN A 131 13.61 -1.55 3.77
C ASN A 131 12.89 -2.89 3.59
N GLY A 132 11.62 -2.93 3.96
CA GLY A 132 10.70 -4.04 3.72
C GLY A 132 9.24 -3.59 3.88
N ALA A 133 8.33 -4.38 3.33
CA ALA A 133 6.88 -4.15 3.41
C ALA A 133 6.12 -5.48 3.54
N ALA A 134 4.92 -5.40 4.12
CA ALA A 134 3.94 -6.47 4.15
C ALA A 134 2.55 -5.88 3.87
N ILE A 135 1.79 -6.56 3.04
CA ILE A 135 0.40 -6.22 2.70
C ILE A 135 -0.43 -7.48 2.93
N VAL A 136 -1.55 -7.34 3.63
CA VAL A 136 -2.56 -8.40 3.78
C VAL A 136 -3.85 -7.89 3.17
N LEU A 137 -4.41 -8.68 2.27
CA LEU A 137 -5.62 -8.37 1.50
C LEU A 137 -6.61 -9.52 1.68
N ASP A 138 -7.89 -9.19 1.85
CA ASP A 138 -8.99 -10.14 1.73
C ASP A 138 -9.29 -10.40 0.24
N PRO A 139 -9.08 -11.62 -0.28
CA PRO A 139 -9.31 -11.95 -1.68
C PRO A 139 -10.74 -11.67 -2.16
N SER A 140 -11.73 -11.85 -1.28
CA SER A 140 -13.16 -11.81 -1.63
C SER A 140 -13.71 -10.39 -1.77
N THR A 141 -13.10 -9.43 -1.09
CA THR A 141 -13.58 -8.03 -1.07
C THR A 141 -12.56 -7.05 -1.65
N GLY A 142 -11.29 -7.44 -1.74
CA GLY A 142 -10.17 -6.54 -2.05
C GLY A 142 -9.79 -5.65 -0.87
N ASP A 143 -10.38 -5.82 0.31
CA ASP A 143 -10.09 -4.99 1.48
C ASP A 143 -8.64 -5.23 1.96
N ILE A 144 -7.91 -4.14 2.16
CA ILE A 144 -6.57 -4.15 2.75
C ILE A 144 -6.71 -4.22 4.26
N LEU A 145 -6.35 -5.36 4.84
CA LEU A 145 -6.45 -5.62 6.27
C LEU A 145 -5.19 -5.15 7.01
N ALA A 146 -4.04 -5.11 6.34
CA ALA A 146 -2.79 -4.55 6.86
C ALA A 146 -1.89 -4.04 5.74
N ILE A 147 -1.19 -2.94 5.98
CA ILE A 147 -0.12 -2.40 5.12
C ILE A 147 0.98 -1.81 6.01
N ALA A 148 2.04 -2.58 6.20
CA ALA A 148 3.15 -2.23 7.07
C ALA A 148 4.45 -2.12 6.30
N ASN A 149 5.35 -1.25 6.76
CA ASN A 149 6.69 -1.14 6.22
C ASN A 149 7.70 -0.75 7.31
N TYR A 150 8.97 -1.06 7.05
CA TYR A 150 10.08 -0.60 7.88
C TYR A 150 11.27 -0.23 7.00
N PRO A 151 12.04 0.84 7.29
CA PRO A 151 11.89 1.79 8.40
C PRO A 151 10.55 2.54 8.42
N SER A 152 10.08 2.86 9.63
CA SER A 152 8.90 3.72 9.90
C SER A 152 9.33 4.89 10.80
N TYR A 153 8.37 5.65 11.32
CA TYR A 153 8.61 6.80 12.18
C TYR A 153 7.48 6.99 13.20
N PHE A 154 7.79 7.64 14.32
CA PHE A 154 6.75 8.06 15.27
C PHE A 154 6.07 9.35 14.78
N PRO A 155 4.73 9.36 14.64
CA PRO A 155 4.02 10.48 14.04
C PRO A 155 3.81 11.62 15.06
N ASN A 156 3.88 11.30 16.36
CA ASN A 156 3.91 12.24 17.48
C ASN A 156 5.32 12.30 18.09
N PRO A 157 6.22 13.18 17.63
CA PRO A 157 7.55 13.28 18.19
C PRO A 157 7.48 14.07 19.49
N VAL A 158 8.28 13.65 20.46
CA VAL A 158 8.52 14.42 21.68
C VAL A 158 9.30 15.69 21.32
N ALA A 159 8.98 16.82 21.94
CA ALA A 159 9.71 18.08 21.75
C ALA A 159 11.23 17.85 21.92
N GLY A 160 12.02 18.21 20.90
CA GLY A 160 13.48 18.05 20.88
C GLY A 160 14.01 16.79 20.19
N GLN A 161 13.16 15.83 19.79
CA GLN A 161 13.57 14.73 18.91
C GLN A 161 13.20 15.04 17.47
N GLY A 162 14.21 15.36 16.65
CA GLY A 162 14.04 15.51 15.22
C GLY A 162 13.50 14.22 14.62
N VAL A 163 12.42 14.30 13.84
CA VAL A 163 12.00 13.18 12.99
C VAL A 163 13.09 13.02 11.94
N GLY A 164 13.67 11.82 11.80
CA GLY A 164 14.58 11.49 10.70
C GLY A 164 13.86 11.63 9.36
N LEU A 165 13.84 12.85 8.82
CA LEU A 165 13.04 13.24 7.65
C LEU A 165 13.46 12.55 6.35
N ASN A 166 14.59 11.85 6.32
CA ASN A 166 15.16 11.39 5.04
C ASN A 166 14.63 10.02 4.56
N ALA A 167 13.96 9.23 5.42
CA ALA A 167 13.35 7.94 5.03
C ALA A 167 11.89 7.76 5.51
N ALA A 168 11.41 8.62 6.42
CA ALA A 168 10.13 8.48 7.11
C ALA A 168 8.89 8.60 6.20
N GLY A 169 8.99 9.26 5.03
CA GLY A 169 7.83 9.48 4.16
C GLY A 169 7.59 8.41 3.09
N LEU A 170 8.51 7.46 2.90
CA LEU A 170 8.40 6.45 1.85
C LEU A 170 7.72 5.20 2.40
N ASN A 171 6.61 4.80 1.78
CA ASN A 171 6.02 3.49 2.00
C ASN A 171 6.27 2.60 0.77
N PRO A 172 7.27 1.70 0.80
CA PRO A 172 7.60 0.86 -0.35
C PRO A 172 6.48 -0.07 -0.79
N ALA A 173 5.44 -0.28 0.03
CA ALA A 173 4.26 -1.06 -0.34
C ALA A 173 3.51 -0.48 -1.57
N TYR A 174 3.52 0.85 -1.74
CA TYR A 174 2.79 1.51 -2.83
C TYR A 174 3.58 2.65 -3.52
N MET A 175 4.64 3.17 -2.91
CA MET A 175 5.46 4.26 -3.47
C MET A 175 6.68 3.77 -4.24
N SER A 176 7.00 2.48 -4.15
CA SER A 176 8.13 1.87 -4.85
C SER A 176 7.64 0.86 -5.88
N VAL A 177 8.38 0.78 -6.99
CA VAL A 177 8.20 -0.27 -7.99
C VAL A 177 9.32 -1.30 -7.87
N LEU A 178 9.00 -2.54 -8.20
CA LEU A 178 9.94 -3.65 -8.29
C LEU A 178 9.64 -4.46 -9.54
N GLU A 179 10.61 -5.25 -10.00
CA GLU A 179 10.32 -6.36 -10.88
C GLU A 179 9.87 -7.56 -10.02
N PRO A 180 8.68 -8.15 -10.27
CA PRO A 180 8.10 -9.17 -9.39
C PRO A 180 8.93 -10.46 -9.33
N GLY A 181 9.77 -10.71 -10.35
CA GLY A 181 10.59 -11.89 -10.45
C GLY A 181 9.77 -13.17 -10.37
N SER A 182 10.31 -14.18 -9.71
CA SER A 182 9.72 -15.53 -9.72
C SER A 182 8.30 -15.64 -9.14
N THR A 183 7.84 -14.67 -8.34
CA THR A 183 6.44 -14.63 -7.90
C THR A 183 5.49 -14.60 -9.10
N PHE A 184 5.88 -13.91 -10.18
CA PHE A 184 5.08 -13.77 -11.38
C PHE A 184 4.84 -15.08 -12.14
N LYS A 185 5.68 -16.11 -11.94
CA LYS A 185 5.53 -17.42 -12.59
C LYS A 185 4.19 -18.07 -12.27
N ILE A 186 3.67 -17.81 -11.07
CA ILE A 186 2.36 -18.29 -10.61
C ILE A 186 1.26 -17.69 -11.51
N LEU A 187 1.29 -16.37 -11.72
CA LEU A 187 0.32 -15.67 -12.58
C LEU A 187 0.45 -16.10 -14.05
N THR A 188 1.67 -16.37 -14.51
CA THR A 188 1.95 -16.91 -15.86
C THR A 188 1.37 -18.31 -16.04
N LEU A 189 1.57 -19.21 -15.07
CA LEU A 189 1.00 -20.56 -15.10
C LEU A 189 -0.52 -20.49 -15.11
N ALA A 190 -1.12 -19.69 -14.22
CA ALA A 190 -2.56 -19.51 -14.14
C ALA A 190 -3.17 -19.12 -15.47
N LYS A 191 -2.56 -18.14 -16.17
CA LYS A 191 -3.04 -17.74 -17.49
C LYS A 191 -2.87 -18.84 -18.53
N ALA A 192 -1.76 -19.57 -18.49
CA ALA A 192 -1.51 -20.64 -19.44
C ALA A 192 -2.47 -21.81 -19.27
N LEU A 193 -2.85 -22.16 -18.04
CA LEU A 193 -3.90 -23.15 -17.75
C LEU A 193 -5.27 -22.66 -18.25
N ASP A 194 -5.64 -21.43 -17.89
CA ASP A 194 -6.91 -20.79 -18.26
C ASP A 194 -7.18 -20.82 -19.79
N VAL A 195 -6.16 -20.53 -20.60
CA VAL A 195 -6.29 -20.54 -22.07
C VAL A 195 -5.91 -21.88 -22.72
N GLY A 196 -5.73 -22.94 -21.94
CA GLY A 196 -5.41 -24.29 -22.42
C GLY A 196 -4.04 -24.40 -23.13
N LYS A 197 -3.09 -23.51 -22.78
CA LYS A 197 -1.71 -23.49 -23.30
C LYS A 197 -0.69 -24.19 -22.38
N ALA A 198 -1.15 -24.56 -21.19
CA ALA A 198 -0.50 -25.47 -20.26
C ALA A 198 -1.54 -26.52 -19.80
N SER A 199 -1.06 -27.61 -19.21
CA SER A 199 -1.90 -28.62 -18.56
C SER A 199 -1.16 -29.18 -17.35
N MET A 200 -1.87 -29.47 -16.26
CA MET A 200 -1.31 -30.09 -15.07
C MET A 200 -0.68 -31.47 -15.31
N HIS A 201 -1.02 -32.13 -16.43
CA HIS A 201 -0.45 -33.42 -16.82
C HIS A 201 0.68 -33.30 -17.85
N GLU A 202 1.04 -32.08 -18.25
CA GLU A 202 2.13 -31.89 -19.19
C GLU A 202 3.50 -32.08 -18.53
N THR A 203 4.53 -32.24 -19.37
CA THR A 203 5.91 -32.13 -18.91
C THR A 203 6.72 -31.21 -19.81
N ILE A 204 7.66 -30.49 -19.21
CA ILE A 204 8.62 -29.61 -19.87
C ILE A 204 10.02 -30.12 -19.55
N ASN A 205 10.84 -30.31 -20.58
CA ASN A 205 12.24 -30.68 -20.40
C ASN A 205 13.11 -29.41 -20.21
N CYS A 206 13.49 -29.12 -18.97
CA CYS A 206 14.40 -28.04 -18.64
C CYS A 206 15.87 -28.48 -18.79
N SER A 207 16.50 -28.07 -19.90
CA SER A 207 17.95 -28.20 -20.12
C SER A 207 18.79 -27.12 -19.42
N GLY A 208 18.16 -26.31 -18.55
CA GLY A 208 18.74 -25.16 -17.85
C GLY A 208 18.82 -23.87 -18.67
N ARG A 209 18.45 -23.94 -19.96
CA ARG A 209 18.33 -22.79 -20.85
C ARG A 209 17.18 -22.98 -21.85
N LEU A 210 16.61 -21.87 -22.29
CA LEU A 210 15.66 -21.81 -23.40
C LEU A 210 16.23 -20.86 -24.46
N GLN A 211 16.46 -21.38 -25.67
CA GLN A 211 16.94 -20.57 -26.79
C GLN A 211 15.75 -19.89 -27.46
N ILE A 212 15.75 -18.56 -27.54
CA ILE A 212 14.67 -17.78 -28.16
C ILE A 212 14.96 -17.56 -29.66
N ASN A 213 16.19 -17.19 -29.99
CA ASN A 213 16.70 -17.09 -31.37
C ASN A 213 18.22 -17.33 -31.37
N LYS A 214 18.95 -17.04 -32.46
CA LYS A 214 20.40 -17.26 -32.53
C LYS A 214 21.23 -16.52 -31.47
N SER A 215 20.73 -15.42 -30.91
CA SER A 215 21.48 -14.51 -30.02
C SER A 215 20.92 -14.43 -28.60
N TRP A 216 19.64 -14.75 -28.40
CA TRP A 216 18.94 -14.59 -27.14
C TRP A 216 18.58 -15.92 -26.49
N ARG A 217 18.83 -15.99 -25.17
CA ARG A 217 18.55 -17.16 -24.35
C ARG A 217 18.09 -16.75 -22.96
N ILE A 218 17.17 -17.54 -22.40
CA ILE A 218 16.81 -17.53 -20.99
C ILE A 218 17.62 -18.61 -20.27
N GLN A 219 17.94 -18.39 -19.00
CA GLN A 219 18.64 -19.35 -18.15
C GLN A 219 17.89 -19.55 -16.83
N CYS A 220 17.94 -20.77 -16.31
CA CYS A 220 17.57 -21.06 -14.92
C CYS A 220 18.72 -20.75 -13.98
N ASP A 221 18.37 -20.47 -12.72
CA ASP A 221 19.36 -20.32 -11.66
C ASP A 221 20.00 -21.68 -11.30
N SER A 222 21.23 -21.62 -10.77
CA SER A 222 22.03 -22.78 -10.40
C SER A 222 21.59 -23.34 -9.06
N HIS A 223 20.91 -24.49 -9.07
CA HIS A 223 20.54 -25.20 -7.85
C HIS A 223 21.55 -26.34 -7.63
N HIS A 224 22.40 -26.21 -6.61
CA HIS A 224 23.45 -27.20 -6.29
C HIS A 224 24.44 -27.50 -7.44
N GLY A 225 24.77 -26.48 -8.24
CA GLY A 225 25.75 -26.59 -9.33
C GLY A 225 25.16 -27.09 -10.66
N ASN A 226 23.86 -27.43 -10.71
CA ASN A 226 23.17 -27.75 -11.96
C ASN A 226 22.06 -26.73 -12.24
N ARG A 227 22.04 -26.19 -13.46
CA ARG A 227 20.97 -25.28 -13.93
C ARG A 227 19.82 -26.03 -14.58
N ALA A 228 20.03 -27.27 -14.99
CA ALA A 228 19.01 -28.09 -15.61
C ALA A 228 18.16 -28.77 -14.52
N HIS A 229 16.84 -28.59 -14.61
CA HIS A 229 15.87 -29.25 -13.73
C HIS A 229 15.42 -30.61 -14.27
N GLY A 230 15.81 -30.94 -15.52
CA GLY A 230 15.35 -32.13 -16.23
C GLY A 230 13.87 -32.01 -16.59
N VAL A 231 13.19 -33.14 -16.64
CA VAL A 231 11.74 -33.18 -16.86
C VAL A 231 11.03 -32.64 -15.60
N VAL A 232 10.17 -31.64 -15.81
CA VAL A 232 9.33 -31.02 -14.78
C VAL A 232 7.89 -30.96 -15.26
N ASP A 233 6.95 -31.31 -14.39
CA ASP A 233 5.53 -30.93 -14.51
C ASP A 233 5.33 -29.50 -13.98
N PRO A 234 4.13 -28.89 -14.10
CA PRO A 234 3.89 -27.54 -13.59
C PRO A 234 4.17 -27.38 -12.09
N THR A 235 3.77 -28.34 -11.26
CA THR A 235 4.02 -28.33 -9.81
C THR A 235 5.50 -28.26 -9.47
N LYS A 236 6.31 -29.15 -10.05
CA LYS A 236 7.77 -29.17 -9.88
C LYS A 236 8.42 -27.94 -10.50
N ALA A 237 7.89 -27.43 -11.62
CA ALA A 237 8.38 -26.21 -12.24
C ALA A 237 8.21 -24.98 -11.33
N ILE A 238 7.07 -24.85 -10.65
CA ILE A 238 6.84 -23.81 -9.64
C ILE A 238 7.71 -24.06 -8.40
N ALA A 239 7.72 -25.27 -7.86
CA ALA A 239 8.53 -25.64 -6.67
C ALA A 239 10.04 -25.44 -6.87
N LYS A 240 10.57 -25.64 -8.08
CA LYS A 240 11.97 -25.39 -8.43
C LYS A 240 12.20 -24.04 -9.12
N SER A 241 11.17 -23.20 -9.18
CA SER A 241 11.22 -21.86 -9.77
C SER A 241 11.86 -21.87 -11.17
N CYS A 242 11.38 -22.74 -12.06
CA CYS A 242 11.97 -22.97 -13.37
C CYS A 242 11.67 -21.83 -14.36
N ASN A 243 12.67 -21.02 -14.70
CA ASN A 243 12.54 -19.95 -15.70
C ASN A 243 12.19 -20.49 -17.10
N VAL A 244 12.70 -21.68 -17.46
CA VAL A 244 12.42 -22.30 -18.77
C VAL A 244 10.94 -22.64 -18.91
N ALA A 245 10.31 -23.20 -17.86
CA ALA A 245 8.89 -23.52 -17.88
C ALA A 245 8.03 -22.25 -17.99
N ALA A 246 8.29 -21.26 -17.12
CA ALA A 246 7.55 -19.99 -17.12
C ALA A 246 7.69 -19.22 -18.45
N ALA A 247 8.90 -19.14 -19.01
CA ALA A 247 9.12 -18.55 -20.32
C ALA A 247 8.38 -19.31 -21.43
N SER A 248 8.35 -20.65 -21.36
CA SER A 248 7.65 -21.48 -22.34
C SER A 248 6.14 -21.25 -22.28
N TRP A 249 5.55 -21.17 -21.09
CA TRP A 249 4.13 -20.86 -20.91
C TRP A 249 3.78 -19.49 -21.48
N ALA A 250 4.52 -18.44 -21.12
CA ALA A 250 4.28 -17.09 -21.67
C ALA A 250 4.38 -17.05 -23.20
N LEU A 251 5.37 -17.73 -23.78
CA LEU A 251 5.52 -17.82 -25.25
C LEU A 251 4.34 -18.55 -25.91
N ARG A 252 3.77 -19.57 -25.27
CA ARG A 252 2.61 -20.33 -25.79
C ARG A 252 1.29 -19.57 -25.65
N VAL A 253 1.11 -18.80 -24.58
CA VAL A 253 -0.01 -17.85 -24.44
C VAL A 253 0.07 -16.81 -25.57
N GLY A 254 1.27 -16.32 -25.86
CA GLY A 254 1.50 -15.37 -26.94
C GLY A 254 1.32 -13.92 -26.48
N ARG A 255 1.96 -12.99 -27.20
CA ARG A 255 2.16 -11.62 -26.71
C ARG A 255 0.85 -10.87 -26.47
N THR A 256 -0.10 -10.94 -27.40
CA THR A 256 -1.33 -10.15 -27.33
C THR A 256 -2.13 -10.50 -26.08
N ASP A 257 -2.47 -11.78 -25.91
CA ASP A 257 -3.26 -12.28 -24.80
C ASP A 257 -2.53 -12.12 -23.46
N PHE A 258 -1.21 -12.26 -23.46
CA PHE A 258 -0.41 -12.08 -22.25
C PHE A 258 -0.35 -10.63 -21.79
N LEU A 259 -0.26 -9.67 -22.72
CA LEU A 259 -0.25 -8.24 -22.37
C LEU A 259 -1.64 -7.75 -21.96
N ASP A 260 -2.71 -8.20 -22.62
CA ASP A 260 -4.08 -7.95 -22.17
C ASP A 260 -4.27 -8.42 -20.72
N TYR A 261 -3.82 -9.63 -20.41
CA TYR A 261 -3.85 -10.17 -19.06
C TYR A 261 -3.05 -9.33 -18.06
N VAL A 262 -1.81 -8.93 -18.40
CA VAL A 262 -0.98 -8.05 -17.54
C VAL A 262 -1.66 -6.71 -17.25
N GLU A 263 -2.30 -6.10 -18.24
CA GLU A 263 -3.02 -4.84 -18.08
C GLU A 263 -4.25 -5.02 -17.17
N ARG A 264 -5.01 -6.11 -17.37
CA ARG A 264 -6.21 -6.42 -16.60
C ARG A 264 -5.91 -6.82 -15.14
N LEU A 265 -4.75 -7.44 -14.89
CA LEU A 265 -4.20 -7.64 -13.54
C LEU A 265 -3.95 -6.32 -12.79
N GLY A 266 -3.94 -5.18 -13.48
CA GLY A 266 -3.81 -3.85 -12.86
C GLY A 266 -2.40 -3.48 -12.44
N LEU A 267 -1.39 -4.20 -12.93
CA LEU A 267 0.01 -4.02 -12.53
C LEU A 267 0.62 -2.71 -13.03
N LEU A 268 0.10 -2.18 -14.14
CA LEU A 268 0.65 -1.03 -14.86
C LEU A 268 -0.11 0.28 -14.59
N ARG A 269 -1.04 0.28 -13.63
CA ARG A 269 -1.80 1.46 -13.20
C ARG A 269 -1.74 1.63 -11.69
N LYS A 270 -2.09 2.83 -11.22
CA LYS A 270 -2.33 3.04 -9.79
C LYS A 270 -3.60 2.30 -9.39
N THR A 271 -3.63 1.80 -8.15
CA THR A 271 -4.85 1.22 -7.60
C THR A 271 -5.86 2.33 -7.29
N LYS A 272 -7.13 1.96 -7.13
CA LYS A 272 -8.17 2.90 -6.67
C LYS A 272 -8.01 3.31 -5.20
N VAL A 273 -7.09 2.68 -4.47
CA VAL A 273 -6.64 3.21 -3.17
C VAL A 273 -6.01 4.59 -3.34
N ALA A 274 -5.39 4.90 -4.48
CA ALA A 274 -4.95 6.25 -4.86
C ALA A 274 -4.24 7.02 -3.73
N LEU A 275 -3.28 6.37 -3.05
CA LEU A 275 -2.56 7.02 -1.95
C LEU A 275 -1.64 8.12 -2.48
N PRO A 276 -1.40 9.20 -1.72
CA PRO A 276 -0.46 10.23 -2.12
C PRO A 276 0.94 9.64 -2.33
N GLY A 277 1.49 9.83 -3.52
CA GLY A 277 2.79 9.28 -3.90
C GLY A 277 2.75 7.84 -4.41
N GLU A 278 1.57 7.25 -4.63
CA GLU A 278 1.45 5.93 -5.25
C GLU A 278 2.07 5.91 -6.64
N ALA A 279 2.99 4.96 -6.80
CA ALA A 279 3.66 4.64 -8.05
C ALA A 279 2.80 3.69 -8.90
N HIS A 280 3.22 3.44 -10.12
CA HIS A 280 2.56 2.49 -11.02
C HIS A 280 3.63 1.69 -11.75
N GLY A 281 3.29 0.47 -12.15
CA GLY A 281 4.17 -0.37 -12.93
C GLY A 281 4.49 0.20 -14.31
N LEU A 282 5.62 -0.23 -14.87
CA LEU A 282 6.09 0.17 -16.18
C LEU A 282 6.30 -1.05 -17.05
N PHE A 283 5.96 -0.89 -18.34
CA PHE A 283 6.18 -1.89 -19.36
C PHE A 283 6.62 -1.20 -20.67
N ASN A 284 7.66 -1.73 -21.32
CA ASN A 284 8.14 -1.21 -22.59
C ASN A 284 7.36 -1.85 -23.76
N TYR A 285 6.32 -1.18 -24.26
CA TYR A 285 5.52 -1.70 -25.38
C TYR A 285 6.27 -1.70 -26.72
N GLU A 286 7.27 -0.83 -26.89
CA GLU A 286 8.03 -0.62 -28.12
C GLU A 286 9.31 -1.46 -28.19
N GLU A 287 9.44 -2.47 -27.35
CA GLU A 287 10.59 -3.37 -27.35
C GLU A 287 10.77 -4.06 -28.72
N TYR A 288 11.98 -3.99 -29.27
CA TYR A 288 12.31 -4.62 -30.55
C TYR A 288 12.45 -6.13 -30.39
N ALA A 289 12.95 -6.58 -29.24
CA ALA A 289 13.16 -7.98 -28.89
C ALA A 289 11.88 -8.65 -28.33
N LYS A 290 10.73 -8.47 -29.00
CA LYS A 290 9.41 -8.89 -28.50
C LYS A 290 9.33 -10.34 -28.00
N PRO A 291 9.91 -11.36 -28.68
CA PRO A 291 9.89 -12.73 -28.19
C PRO A 291 10.73 -12.93 -26.92
N LEU A 292 11.87 -12.24 -26.81
CA LEU A 292 12.68 -12.27 -25.60
C LEU A 292 11.96 -11.60 -24.44
N GLN A 293 11.36 -10.43 -24.69
CA GLN A 293 10.59 -9.71 -23.68
C GLN A 293 9.41 -10.54 -23.18
N LEU A 294 8.65 -11.19 -24.07
CA LEU A 294 7.55 -12.06 -23.64
C LEU A 294 8.06 -13.21 -22.76
N ALA A 295 9.17 -13.83 -23.14
CA ALA A 295 9.79 -14.87 -22.34
C ALA A 295 10.27 -14.36 -20.97
N THR A 296 10.86 -13.16 -20.88
CA THR A 296 11.34 -12.57 -19.61
C THR A 296 10.20 -12.16 -18.69
N VAL A 297 9.13 -11.58 -19.24
CA VAL A 297 7.94 -11.21 -18.47
C VAL A 297 7.27 -12.45 -17.90
N GLY A 298 7.31 -13.58 -18.61
CA GLY A 298 6.80 -14.86 -18.10
C GLY A 298 7.36 -15.27 -16.72
N PHE A 299 8.57 -14.83 -16.37
CA PHE A 299 9.16 -15.04 -15.04
C PHE A 299 9.41 -13.74 -14.26
N GLY A 300 8.64 -12.69 -14.58
CA GLY A 300 8.57 -11.45 -13.80
C GLY A 300 9.74 -10.49 -14.00
N GLN A 301 10.31 -10.46 -15.20
CA GLN A 301 11.40 -9.55 -15.59
C GLN A 301 10.94 -8.71 -16.80
N SER A 302 11.53 -7.53 -17.02
CA SER A 302 11.08 -6.60 -18.08
C SER A 302 9.66 -6.05 -17.88
N ILE A 303 9.17 -6.13 -16.65
CA ILE A 303 7.94 -5.50 -16.15
C ILE A 303 8.22 -5.04 -14.73
N SER A 304 7.72 -3.87 -14.34
CA SER A 304 7.69 -3.47 -12.95
C SER A 304 6.25 -3.27 -12.46
N CYS A 305 6.04 -3.42 -11.16
CA CYS A 305 4.77 -3.16 -10.49
C CYS A 305 5.03 -2.70 -9.04
N THR A 306 4.02 -2.13 -8.40
CA THR A 306 4.07 -1.90 -6.95
C THR A 306 3.71 -3.19 -6.21
N PRO A 307 4.20 -3.40 -4.96
CA PRO A 307 3.74 -4.50 -4.13
C PRO A 307 2.22 -4.52 -3.96
N MET A 308 1.59 -3.36 -3.79
CA MET A 308 0.12 -3.22 -3.70
C MET A 308 -0.61 -3.76 -4.93
N ALA A 309 -0.17 -3.39 -6.14
CA ALA A 309 -0.79 -3.89 -7.37
C ALA A 309 -0.58 -5.41 -7.52
N LEU A 310 0.61 -5.91 -7.15
CA LEU A 310 0.92 -7.33 -7.17
C LEU A 310 0.04 -8.12 -6.18
N THR A 311 -0.17 -7.60 -4.97
CA THR A 311 -1.08 -8.20 -3.98
C THR A 311 -2.52 -8.28 -4.52
N GLY A 312 -3.01 -7.22 -5.15
CA GLY A 312 -4.34 -7.24 -5.79
C GLY A 312 -4.44 -8.28 -6.91
N ALA A 313 -3.40 -8.44 -7.72
CA ALA A 313 -3.33 -9.48 -8.74
C ALA A 313 -3.35 -10.90 -8.15
N PHE A 314 -2.59 -11.15 -7.08
CA PHE A 314 -2.58 -12.44 -6.39
C PHE A 314 -3.90 -12.76 -5.68
N GLY A 315 -4.63 -11.73 -5.23
CA GLY A 315 -5.94 -11.88 -4.60
C GLY A 315 -6.93 -12.68 -5.46
N MET A 316 -6.84 -12.60 -6.80
CA MET A 316 -7.74 -13.35 -7.67
C MET A 316 -7.62 -14.87 -7.52
N LEU A 317 -6.42 -15.38 -7.18
CA LEU A 317 -6.20 -16.83 -7.04
C LEU A 317 -7.03 -17.37 -5.88
N GLY A 318 -7.04 -16.67 -4.75
CA GLY A 318 -7.86 -17.01 -3.57
C GLY A 318 -9.33 -16.64 -3.70
N ASN A 319 -9.77 -16.14 -4.86
CA ASN A 319 -11.14 -15.69 -5.13
C ASN A 319 -11.68 -16.27 -6.45
N GLY A 320 -11.35 -17.53 -6.75
CA GLY A 320 -11.89 -18.25 -7.91
C GLY A 320 -11.57 -17.60 -9.27
N GLY A 321 -10.44 -16.91 -9.38
CA GLY A 321 -10.03 -16.19 -10.59
C GLY A 321 -10.60 -14.77 -10.73
N VAL A 322 -11.38 -14.30 -9.76
CA VAL A 322 -11.97 -12.95 -9.75
C VAL A 322 -11.04 -11.96 -9.03
N ARG A 323 -10.47 -11.01 -9.77
CA ARG A 323 -9.64 -9.93 -9.22
C ARG A 323 -10.53 -8.84 -8.64
N MET A 324 -10.41 -8.64 -7.33
CA MET A 324 -10.98 -7.48 -6.64
C MET A 324 -10.02 -6.29 -6.73
N GLU A 325 -10.57 -5.07 -6.84
CA GLU A 325 -9.74 -3.86 -6.75
C GLU A 325 -9.40 -3.58 -5.28
N PRO A 326 -8.12 -3.32 -4.94
CA PRO A 326 -7.73 -3.01 -3.57
C PRO A 326 -8.52 -1.84 -2.96
N ARG A 327 -9.08 -2.05 -1.77
CA ARG A 327 -9.90 -1.09 -1.04
C ARG A 327 -9.34 -0.87 0.37
N LEU A 328 -9.25 0.39 0.79
CA LEU A 328 -8.68 0.78 2.09
C LEU A 328 -9.67 1.49 3.01
N ILE A 329 -10.71 2.10 2.44
CA ILE A 329 -11.69 2.90 3.18
C ILE A 329 -12.99 2.12 3.19
N ALA A 330 -13.43 1.77 4.40
CA ALA A 330 -14.70 1.10 4.62
C ALA A 330 -15.85 2.11 4.62
N LYS A 331 -15.68 3.23 5.34
CA LYS A 331 -16.74 4.22 5.59
C LYS A 331 -16.19 5.64 5.71
N ILE A 332 -16.97 6.64 5.26
CA ILE A 332 -16.74 8.07 5.49
C ILE A 332 -18.02 8.69 6.06
N GLY A 333 -17.97 9.15 7.30
CA GLY A 333 -19.14 9.63 8.05
C GLY A 333 -20.19 8.52 8.15
N ALA A 334 -21.41 8.79 7.69
CA ALA A 334 -22.48 7.79 7.62
C ALA A 334 -22.45 6.93 6.34
N ARG A 335 -21.60 7.27 5.35
CA ARG A 335 -21.59 6.65 4.03
C ARG A 335 -20.63 5.46 3.98
N GLU A 336 -21.15 4.28 3.71
CA GLU A 336 -20.34 3.12 3.35
C GLU A 336 -19.72 3.32 1.97
N VAL A 337 -18.44 2.97 1.83
CA VAL A 337 -17.80 2.81 0.52
C VAL A 337 -18.15 1.41 0.04
N PRO A 338 -18.79 1.21 -1.12
CA PRO A 338 -19.15 -0.14 -1.55
C PRO A 338 -17.90 -0.95 -1.94
N ILE A 339 -18.01 -2.28 -1.79
CA ILE A 339 -17.10 -3.21 -2.46
C ILE A 339 -17.42 -3.12 -3.95
N GLU A 340 -16.41 -2.88 -4.77
CA GLU A 340 -16.58 -2.86 -6.22
C GLU A 340 -16.73 -4.28 -6.77
N GLU A 341 -17.49 -4.43 -7.85
CA GLU A 341 -17.59 -5.72 -8.55
C GLU A 341 -16.21 -6.09 -9.11
N GLY A 342 -15.77 -7.32 -8.83
CA GLY A 342 -14.51 -7.86 -9.31
C GLY A 342 -14.55 -8.23 -10.79
N GLU A 343 -13.36 -8.44 -11.36
CA GLU A 343 -13.21 -8.86 -12.75
C GLU A 343 -12.73 -10.32 -12.82
N LEU A 344 -13.46 -11.18 -13.52
CA LEU A 344 -13.01 -12.55 -13.80
C LEU A 344 -11.86 -12.53 -14.82
N LEU A 345 -10.66 -12.92 -14.40
CA LEU A 345 -9.45 -12.91 -15.23
C LEU A 345 -9.03 -14.29 -15.71
N ILE A 346 -9.32 -15.31 -14.92
CA ILE A 346 -9.10 -16.72 -15.22
C ILE A 346 -10.27 -17.55 -14.69
N SER A 347 -10.44 -18.78 -15.19
CA SER A 347 -11.42 -19.72 -14.65
C SER A 347 -11.13 -20.11 -13.19
N GLU A 348 -12.18 -20.52 -12.47
CA GLU A 348 -12.07 -21.07 -11.12
C GLU A 348 -11.15 -22.29 -11.09
N GLU A 349 -11.29 -23.21 -12.04
CA GLU A 349 -10.43 -24.38 -12.21
C GLU A 349 -8.96 -24.00 -12.36
N ALA A 350 -8.63 -23.03 -13.21
CA ALA A 350 -7.24 -22.58 -13.39
C ALA A 350 -6.68 -21.91 -12.13
N ALA A 351 -7.51 -21.20 -11.36
CA ALA A 351 -7.12 -20.62 -10.08
C ALA A 351 -6.82 -21.69 -9.03
N GLU A 352 -7.70 -22.69 -8.90
CA GLU A 352 -7.55 -23.84 -7.99
C GLU A 352 -6.30 -24.65 -8.32
N GLU A 353 -6.15 -25.11 -9.57
CA GLU A 353 -4.97 -25.87 -10.01
C GLU A 353 -3.67 -25.09 -9.75
N THR A 354 -3.68 -23.77 -10.00
CA THR A 354 -2.52 -22.92 -9.72
C THR A 354 -2.20 -22.87 -8.23
N MET A 355 -3.20 -22.69 -7.36
CA MET A 355 -3.00 -22.66 -5.91
C MET A 355 -2.44 -23.98 -5.38
N GLU A 356 -2.91 -25.13 -5.88
CA GLU A 356 -2.36 -26.44 -5.52
C GLU A 356 -0.86 -26.54 -5.83
N THR A 357 -0.41 -25.96 -6.96
CA THR A 357 1.04 -25.96 -7.28
C THR A 357 1.88 -25.14 -6.29
N MET A 358 1.28 -24.14 -5.64
CA MET A 358 1.98 -23.28 -4.68
C MET A 358 2.28 -24.01 -3.37
N GLU A 359 1.48 -25.03 -3.00
CA GLU A 359 1.72 -25.83 -1.81
C GLU A 359 3.06 -26.57 -1.86
N ALA A 360 3.49 -26.98 -3.06
CA ALA A 360 4.77 -27.66 -3.26
C ALA A 360 6.01 -26.75 -3.06
N VAL A 361 5.82 -25.45 -2.86
CA VAL A 361 6.89 -24.48 -2.58
C VAL A 361 7.20 -24.37 -1.09
N ILE A 362 6.23 -24.68 -0.22
CA ILE A 362 6.26 -24.47 1.24
C ILE A 362 6.88 -25.67 1.94
#